data_AF-A0A0D0ABY3-F1
#
_entry.id   AF-A0A0D0ABY3-F1
#
_cell.length_a   1.000
_cell.length_b   1.000
_cell.length_c   1.000
_cell.angle_alpha   90.00
_cell.angle_beta   90.00
_cell.angle_gamma   90.00
#
_symmetry.space_group_name_H-M   'P 1'
#
loop_
_entity.id
_entity.type
_entity.pdbx_description
1 polymer ?
#
loop_
_entity_poly.entity_id
_entity_poly.type
_entity_poly.pdbx_seq_one_letter_code
_entity_poly.pdbx_strand_id
1 'polypeptide(L)'
;PVCHKYGNDDYGRFLFLHEVVKTSLFNLDTNSVVLMCYDANINYFNPYILVFCRHNHDIKCILSRRGAKAAMFYISDYIMKMDMKTYKVLSLLSQAVARI
;
A
#
# COMPACT_ATOMS: atom_id res chain seq x y z
N PRO A 1 8.68 18.89 -1.36
CA PRO A 1 7.60 18.32 -0.49
C PRO A 1 6.98 17.07 -1.14
N VAL A 2 7.35 15.87 -0.67
CA VAL A 2 6.91 14.57 -1.25
C VAL A 2 5.83 13.87 -0.39
N CYS A 3 5.62 14.39 0.83
CA CYS A 3 4.68 13.87 1.83
C CYS A 3 3.24 13.78 1.32
N HIS A 4 2.74 14.85 0.69
CA HIS A 4 1.37 14.91 0.16
C HIS A 4 1.33 14.40 -1.27
N LYS A 5 0.31 13.62 -1.63
CA LYS A 5 0.11 13.10 -2.99
C LYS A 5 -1.36 13.07 -3.34
N TYR A 6 -1.67 13.31 -4.61
CA TYR A 6 -3.01 13.18 -5.17
C TYR A 6 -4.07 14.08 -4.50
N GLY A 7 -3.68 15.27 -4.02
CA GLY A 7 -4.61 16.20 -3.37
C GLY A 7 -5.02 15.81 -1.96
N ASN A 8 -4.31 14.87 -1.32
CA ASN A 8 -4.49 14.55 0.08
C ASN A 8 -3.57 15.42 0.94
N ASP A 9 -4.10 16.56 1.39
CA ASP A 9 -3.37 17.51 2.23
C ASP A 9 -3.46 17.14 3.72
N ASP A 10 -4.53 16.44 4.12
CA ASP A 10 -4.78 16.06 5.52
C ASP A 10 -3.89 14.91 6.02
N TYR A 11 -3.46 14.02 5.11
CA TYR A 11 -2.66 12.86 5.47
C TYR A 11 -1.47 12.67 4.54
N GLY A 12 -0.28 12.47 5.13
CA GLY A 12 0.92 12.10 4.39
C GLY A 12 0.85 10.67 3.86
N ARG A 13 1.62 10.39 2.80
CA ARG A 13 1.80 9.04 2.27
C ARG A 13 2.15 8.06 3.38
N PHE A 14 1.62 6.85 3.29
CA PHE A 14 1.81 5.77 4.27
C PHE A 14 1.37 6.10 5.70
N LEU A 15 0.47 7.08 5.88
CA LEU A 15 0.01 7.55 7.19
C LEU A 15 1.17 8.19 7.99
N PHE A 16 1.94 9.03 7.31
CA PHE A 16 2.87 9.97 7.91
C PHE A 16 2.10 11.24 8.29
N LEU A 17 2.23 11.88 9.45
CA LEU A 17 2.89 11.54 10.71
C LEU A 17 2.34 10.27 11.37
N HIS A 18 3.20 9.51 12.03
CA HIS A 18 2.80 8.30 12.74
C HIS A 18 2.22 8.59 14.12
N GLU A 19 1.36 7.70 14.59
CA GLU A 19 0.84 7.73 15.94
C GLU A 19 1.97 7.48 16.95
N VAL A 20 2.09 8.36 17.95
CA VAL A 20 3.08 8.19 19.03
C VAL A 20 2.55 7.19 20.04
N VAL A 21 3.24 6.06 20.14
CA VAL A 21 2.88 4.94 21.00
C VAL A 21 4.02 4.65 21.96
N LYS A 22 3.77 4.78 23.27
CA LYS A 22 4.80 4.65 24.31
C LYS A 22 5.28 3.21 24.53
N THR A 23 4.43 2.23 24.24
CA THR A 23 4.70 0.81 24.48
C THR A 23 3.99 -0.03 23.42
N SER A 24 4.68 -1.04 22.88
CA SER A 24 4.08 -2.00 21.95
C SER A 24 2.98 -2.80 22.65
N LEU A 25 1.85 -3.02 21.97
CA LEU A 25 0.73 -3.78 22.51
C LEU A 25 0.02 -4.58 21.43
N PHE A 26 -0.70 -5.62 21.85
CA PHE A 26 -1.64 -6.33 21.00
C PHE A 26 -3.07 -5.94 21.37
N ASN A 27 -3.81 -5.40 20.41
CA ASN A 27 -5.20 -5.00 20.57
C ASN A 27 -6.10 -6.15 20.10
N LEU A 28 -6.81 -6.77 21.06
CA LEU A 28 -7.69 -7.92 20.83
C LEU A 28 -8.90 -7.58 19.95
N ASP A 29 -9.52 -6.42 20.17
CA ASP A 29 -10.76 -6.01 19.47
C ASP A 29 -10.51 -5.86 17.96
N THR A 30 -9.37 -5.26 17.63
CA THR A 30 -8.98 -5.00 16.24
C THR A 30 -8.14 -6.13 15.64
N ASN A 31 -7.69 -7.09 16.45
CA ASN A 31 -6.64 -8.06 16.12
C ASN A 31 -5.47 -7.38 15.41
N SER A 32 -4.87 -6.41 16.11
CA SER A 32 -3.75 -5.63 15.59
C SER A 32 -2.60 -5.56 16.58
N VAL A 33 -1.38 -5.63 16.04
CA VAL A 33 -0.16 -5.34 16.77
C VAL A 33 0.13 -3.86 16.57
N VAL A 34 0.33 -3.13 17.67
CA VAL A 34 0.79 -1.75 17.64
C VAL A 34 2.23 -1.75 18.13
N LEU A 35 3.14 -1.22 17.33
CA LEU A 35 4.54 -1.09 17.71
C LEU A 35 4.77 0.27 18.38
N MET A 36 5.64 0.28 19.38
CA MET A 36 6.13 1.49 20.01
C MET A 36 6.75 2.45 18.96
N CYS A 37 6.38 3.72 19.05
CA CYS A 37 6.84 4.79 18.18
C CYS A 37 6.94 6.09 19.01
N TYR A 38 8.15 6.54 19.35
CA TYR A 38 8.33 7.72 20.22
C TYR A 38 8.33 9.05 19.46
N ASP A 39 8.55 9.03 18.15
CA ASP A 39 8.56 10.22 17.32
C ASP A 39 7.69 9.98 16.09
N ALA A 40 6.69 10.84 15.90
CA ALA A 40 5.75 10.78 14.80
C ALA A 40 6.40 11.00 13.41
N ASN A 41 7.58 11.65 13.37
CA ASN A 41 8.35 11.89 12.16
C ASN A 41 9.34 10.76 11.84
N ILE A 42 9.42 9.71 12.67
CA ILE A 42 10.36 8.62 12.42
C ILE A 42 9.91 7.86 11.18
N ASN A 43 10.76 7.78 10.15
CA ASN A 43 10.46 6.90 9.03
C ASN A 43 10.62 5.44 9.49
N TYR A 44 9.79 4.52 9.03
CA TYR A 44 10.03 3.06 9.14
C TYR A 44 11.22 2.58 8.28
N PHE A 45 12.12 3.50 7.96
CA PHE A 45 13.38 3.30 7.27
C PHE A 45 14.22 2.24 7.98
N ASN A 46 14.63 1.23 7.24
CA ASN A 46 15.60 0.24 7.69
C ASN A 46 16.83 0.31 6.77
N PRO A 47 18.01 0.71 7.29
CA PRO A 47 19.22 0.85 6.47
C PRO A 47 19.64 -0.48 5.84
N TYR A 48 19.38 -1.62 6.49
CA TYR A 48 19.69 -2.93 5.94
C TYR A 48 18.83 -3.22 4.70
N ILE A 49 17.54 -2.85 4.71
CA ILE A 49 16.65 -3.08 3.56
C ILE A 49 17.08 -2.26 2.35
N LEU A 50 17.53 -1.01 2.52
CA LEU A 50 18.11 -0.23 1.44
C LEU A 50 19.33 -0.91 0.81
N VAL A 51 20.25 -1.43 1.63
CA VAL A 51 21.48 -2.06 1.17
C VAL A 51 21.17 -3.34 0.38
N PHE A 52 20.25 -4.17 0.88
CA PHE A 52 19.90 -5.43 0.21
C PHE A 52 19.14 -5.20 -1.10
N CYS A 53 18.22 -4.25 -1.13
CA CYS A 53 17.31 -4.12 -2.25
C CYS A 53 17.73 -3.03 -3.26
N ARG A 54 18.76 -2.21 -2.96
CA ARG A 54 19.38 -1.19 -3.84
C ARG A 54 18.42 -0.18 -4.49
N HIS A 55 17.20 -0.02 -3.96
CA HIS A 55 16.22 0.95 -4.46
C HIS A 55 15.62 1.72 -3.28
N ASN A 56 15.04 2.90 -3.55
CA ASN A 56 14.29 3.63 -2.52
C ASN A 56 12.97 2.89 -2.25
N HIS A 57 12.82 2.32 -1.06
CA HIS A 57 11.64 1.55 -0.70
C HIS A 57 10.67 2.38 0.14
N ASP A 58 9.45 2.54 -0.38
CA ASP A 58 8.30 2.95 0.41
C ASP A 58 7.79 1.72 1.18
N ILE A 59 8.16 1.60 2.46
CA ILE A 59 7.85 0.44 3.31
C ILE A 59 6.74 0.80 4.28
N LYS A 60 5.73 -0.06 4.39
CA LYS A 60 4.67 0.04 5.40
C LYS A 60 4.49 -1.29 6.11
N CYS A 61 4.54 -1.27 7.43
CA CYS A 61 4.21 -2.42 8.26
C CYS A 61 2.69 -2.64 8.26
N ILE A 62 2.25 -3.84 7.89
CA ILE A 62 0.84 -4.23 7.96
C ILE A 62 0.65 -5.10 9.20
N LEU A 63 0.18 -4.46 10.27
CA LEU A 63 0.12 -5.08 11.59
C LEU A 63 -1.30 -5.39 12.08
N SER A 64 -2.31 -5.13 11.26
CA SER A 64 -3.72 -5.41 11.58
C SER A 64 -4.32 -6.42 10.63
N ARG A 65 -5.24 -7.26 11.13
CA ARG A 65 -5.99 -8.22 10.30
C ARG A 65 -6.71 -7.54 9.14
N ARG A 66 -7.35 -6.39 9.41
CA ARG A 66 -8.06 -5.61 8.38
C ARG A 66 -7.08 -5.08 7.33
N GLY A 67 -5.94 -4.55 7.77
CA GLY A 67 -4.88 -4.08 6.88
C GLY A 67 -4.31 -5.21 6.01
N ALA A 68 -4.09 -6.40 6.59
CA ALA A 68 -3.60 -7.57 5.86
C ALA A 68 -4.57 -8.01 4.78
N LYS A 69 -5.87 -8.11 5.12
CA LYS A 69 -6.92 -8.43 4.15
C LYS A 69 -6.99 -7.40 3.02
N ALA A 70 -6.96 -6.11 3.34
CA ALA A 70 -6.98 -5.04 2.35
C ALA A 70 -5.75 -5.08 1.43
N ALA A 71 -4.56 -5.32 1.97
CA ALA A 71 -3.33 -5.46 1.20
C ALA A 71 -3.37 -6.65 0.25
N MET A 72 -3.91 -7.80 0.70
CA MET A 72 -4.09 -8.96 -0.17
C MET A 72 -4.98 -8.64 -1.37
N PHE A 73 -6.14 -8.00 -1.16
CA PHE A 73 -7.00 -7.58 -2.28
C PHE A 73 -6.29 -6.60 -3.21
N TYR A 74 -5.61 -5.60 -2.65
CA TYR A 74 -4.87 -4.63 -3.45
C TYR A 74 -3.80 -5.29 -4.32
N ILE A 75 -3.02 -6.22 -3.76
CA ILE A 75 -1.98 -6.95 -4.48
C ILE A 75 -2.61 -7.83 -5.57
N SER A 76 -3.66 -8.58 -5.23
CA SER A 76 -4.37 -9.43 -6.20
C SER A 76 -4.95 -8.61 -7.34
N ASP A 77 -5.65 -7.52 -7.06
CA ASP A 77 -6.21 -6.61 -8.07
C ASP A 77 -5.12 -6.02 -8.96
N TYR A 78 -3.95 -5.72 -8.38
CA TYR A 78 -2.81 -5.19 -9.13
C TYR A 78 -2.19 -6.25 -10.04
N ILE A 79 -1.98 -7.48 -9.55
CA ILE A 79 -1.43 -8.60 -10.34
C ILE A 79 -2.40 -9.03 -11.43
N MET A 80 -3.70 -9.11 -11.10
CA MET A 80 -4.76 -9.49 -12.04
C MET A 80 -5.17 -8.35 -12.97
N LYS A 81 -4.55 -7.17 -12.86
CA LYS A 81 -4.86 -6.03 -13.70
C LYS A 81 -4.49 -6.35 -15.14
N MET A 82 -5.50 -6.58 -15.96
CA MET A 82 -5.34 -6.79 -17.40
C MET A 82 -4.62 -5.58 -18.01
N ASP A 83 -3.51 -5.83 -18.69
CA ASP A 83 -2.74 -4.76 -19.36
C ASP A 83 -3.56 -4.14 -20.52
N MET A 84 -4.44 -4.95 -21.10
CA MET A 84 -5.38 -4.51 -22.12
C MET A 84 -6.65 -3.93 -21.47
N LYS A 85 -6.86 -2.62 -21.67
CA LYS A 85 -8.10 -1.94 -21.26
C LYS A 85 -9.32 -2.59 -21.92
N THR A 86 -10.41 -2.71 -21.19
CA THR A 86 -11.65 -3.39 -21.61
C THR A 86 -12.17 -2.93 -22.98
N TYR A 87 -12.08 -1.62 -23.29
CA TYR A 87 -12.54 -1.12 -24.60
C TYR A 87 -11.71 -1.68 -25.77
N LYS A 88 -10.40 -1.93 -25.59
CA LYS A 88 -9.56 -2.54 -26.62
C LYS A 88 -9.97 -3.98 -26.87
N VAL A 89 -10.26 -4.74 -25.81
CA VAL A 89 -10.79 -6.11 -25.90
C VAL A 89 -12.11 -6.11 -26.65
N LEU A 90 -13.02 -5.18 -26.33
CA LEU A 90 -14.31 -5.04 -27.00
C LEU A 90 -14.16 -4.67 -28.49
N SER A 91 -13.24 -3.76 -28.83
CA SER A 91 -12.95 -3.42 -30.23
C SER A 91 -12.42 -4.62 -31.02
N LEU A 92 -11.54 -5.44 -30.43
CA LEU A 92 -11.03 -6.64 -31.08
C LEU A 92 -12.13 -7.69 -31.29
N LEU A 93 -12.99 -7.90 -30.29
CA LEU A 93 -14.14 -8.80 -30.40
C LEU A 93 -15.12 -8.34 -31.50
N SER A 94 -15.43 -7.04 -31.56
CA SER A 94 -16.30 -6.48 -32.60
C SER A 94 -15.72 -6.71 -34.01
N GLN A 95 -14.42 -6.48 -34.19
CA GLN A 95 -13.76 -6.75 -35.48
C GLN A 95 -13.74 -8.24 -35.83
N ALA A 96 -13.57 -9.13 -34.85
CA ALA A 96 -13.60 -10.57 -35.08
C ALA A 96 -14.99 -11.05 -35.49
N VAL A 97 -16.04 -10.59 -34.80
CA VAL A 97 -17.44 -10.92 -35.13
C VAL A 97 -17.83 -10.36 -36.49
N ALA A 98 -17.41 -9.14 -36.85
CA ALA A 98 -17.70 -8.53 -38.15
C ALA A 98 -17.00 -9.20 -39.34
N ARG A 99 -16.06 -10.12 -39.09
CA ARG A 99 -15.34 -10.90 -40.11
C ARG A 99 -15.88 -12.34 -40.26
N ILE A 100 -16.84 -12.73 -39.44
CA ILE A 100 -17.62 -13.97 -39.56
C ILE A 100 -18.86 -13.67 -40.39
#